data_AF-X1DZF6-F1
#
_entry.id   AF-X1DZF6-F1
#
_cell.length_a   1.000
_cell.length_b   1.000
_cell.length_c   1.000
_cell.angle_alpha   90.00
_cell.angle_beta   90.00
_cell.angle_gamma   90.00
#
_symmetry.space_group_name_H-M   'P 1'
#
loop_
_entity.id
_entity.type
_entity.pdbx_description
1 polymer ?
#
loop_
_entity_poly.entity_id
_entity_poly.type
_entity_poly.pdbx_seq_one_letter_code
_entity_poly.pdbx_strand_id
1 'polypeptide(L)'
;MDVPFTDQQLIALYKKGLNDPEIAEELGVKRQAVKYRRKKLGLLRSRLFTDQQLIDLHEEGLTDWEKAERLGASEGAVFYHRKRLGLKPIRTRKR
;
A
#
# COMPACT_ATOMS: atom_id res chain seq x y z
N MET A 1 -12.10 19.39 -13.00
CA MET A 1 -12.64 18.02 -12.90
C MET A 1 -13.82 18.10 -11.96
N ASP A 2 -15.02 18.03 -12.50
CA ASP A 2 -16.22 17.79 -11.70
C ASP A 2 -16.06 16.38 -11.10
N VAL A 3 -16.09 16.28 -9.77
CA VAL A 3 -15.90 15.01 -9.08
C VAL A 3 -17.31 14.49 -8.79
N PRO A 4 -17.74 13.35 -9.36
CA PRO A 4 -19.15 12.95 -9.37
C PRO A 4 -19.63 12.40 -8.01
N PHE A 5 -18.87 12.62 -6.94
CA PHE A 5 -19.17 12.23 -5.57
C PHE A 5 -18.76 13.34 -4.60
N THR A 6 -19.42 13.39 -3.45
CA THR A 6 -19.10 14.37 -2.40
C THR A 6 -17.98 13.88 -1.49
N ASP A 7 -17.30 14.81 -0.82
CA ASP A 7 -16.27 14.46 0.17
C ASP A 7 -16.83 13.59 1.29
N GLN A 8 -18.08 13.81 1.69
CA GLN A 8 -18.74 13.03 2.73
C GLN A 8 -18.93 11.56 2.32
N GLN A 9 -19.32 11.29 1.07
CA GLN A 9 -19.43 9.92 0.56
C GLN A 9 -18.07 9.21 0.60
N LEU A 10 -17.01 9.87 0.14
CA LEU A 10 -15.66 9.33 0.19
C LEU A 10 -15.18 9.08 1.62
N ILE A 11 -15.39 10.03 2.53
CA ILE A 11 -15.00 9.91 3.95
C ILE A 11 -15.74 8.74 4.61
N ALA A 12 -17.04 8.57 4.34
CA ALA A 12 -17.84 7.50 4.92
C ALA A 12 -17.31 6.12 4.50
N LEU A 13 -17.06 5.91 3.22
CA LEU A 13 -16.53 4.64 2.71
C LEU A 13 -15.09 4.39 3.18
N TYR A 14 -14.25 5.44 3.24
CA TYR A 14 -12.91 5.34 3.80
C TYR A 14 -12.91 4.91 5.27
N LYS A 15 -13.80 5.49 6.09
CA LYS A 15 -13.95 5.13 7.52
C LYS A 15 -14.47 3.70 7.71
N LYS A 16 -15.19 3.14 6.75
CA LYS A 16 -15.57 1.72 6.72
C LYS A 16 -14.40 0.78 6.38
N GLY A 17 -13.22 1.32 6.08
CA GLY A 17 -12.01 0.54 5.80
C GLY A 17 -11.78 0.19 4.33
N LEU A 18 -12.69 0.60 3.42
CA LEU A 18 -12.59 0.24 2.00
C LEU A 18 -11.31 0.82 1.36
N ASN A 19 -10.74 0.07 0.42
CA ASN A 19 -9.60 0.46 -0.39
C ASN A 19 -9.99 1.38 -1.57
N ASP A 20 -9.02 2.07 -2.19
CA ASP A 20 -9.32 3.04 -3.27
C ASP A 20 -10.05 2.38 -4.48
N PRO A 21 -9.75 1.13 -4.89
CA PRO A 21 -10.58 0.35 -5.82
C PRO A 21 -12.02 0.09 -5.37
N GLU A 22 -12.24 -0.40 -4.15
CA GLU A 22 -13.58 -0.71 -3.62
C GLU A 22 -14.45 0.55 -3.52
N ILE A 23 -13.88 1.67 -3.05
CA ILE A 23 -14.57 2.96 -3.01
C ILE A 23 -14.94 3.42 -4.43
N ALA A 24 -14.06 3.17 -5.40
CA ALA A 24 -14.29 3.56 -6.78
C ALA A 24 -15.42 2.76 -7.43
N GLU A 25 -15.51 1.46 -7.12
CA GLU A 25 -16.61 0.60 -7.51
C GLU A 25 -17.93 1.07 -6.90
N GLU A 26 -17.96 1.31 -5.58
CA GLU A 26 -19.16 1.78 -4.87
C GLU A 26 -19.68 3.14 -5.38
N LEU A 27 -18.78 4.03 -5.80
CA LEU A 27 -19.13 5.37 -6.30
C LEU A 27 -19.27 5.43 -7.84
N GLY A 28 -19.05 4.34 -8.56
CA GLY A 28 -19.12 4.31 -10.02
C GLY A 28 -18.08 5.20 -10.72
N VAL A 29 -16.87 5.31 -10.16
CA VAL A 29 -15.80 6.19 -10.66
C VAL A 29 -14.49 5.46 -10.93
N LYS A 30 -13.55 6.16 -11.57
CA LYS A 30 -12.17 5.65 -11.71
C LYS A 30 -11.43 5.74 -10.37
N ARG A 31 -10.69 4.69 -10.00
CA ARG A 31 -9.76 4.66 -8.85
C ARG A 31 -8.89 5.90 -8.71
N GLN A 32 -8.43 6.49 -9.83
CA GLN A 32 -7.57 7.68 -9.79
C GLN A 32 -8.30 8.92 -9.26
N ALA A 33 -9.61 9.06 -9.50
CA ALA A 33 -10.41 10.15 -8.96
C ALA A 33 -10.51 10.05 -7.43
N VAL A 34 -10.80 8.85 -6.92
CA VAL A 34 -10.80 8.54 -5.48
C VAL A 34 -9.43 8.83 -4.86
N LYS A 35 -8.35 8.30 -5.45
CA LYS A 35 -6.98 8.51 -4.95
C LYS A 35 -6.61 10.00 -4.89
N TYR A 36 -6.95 10.77 -5.93
CA TYR A 36 -6.67 12.19 -5.99
C TYR A 36 -7.43 12.95 -4.90
N ARG A 37 -8.75 12.73 -4.79
CA ARG A 37 -9.59 13.42 -3.81
C ARG A 37 -9.24 13.03 -2.38
N ARG A 38 -9.02 11.73 -2.11
CA ARG A 38 -8.55 11.21 -0.81
C ARG A 38 -7.27 11.92 -0.35
N LYS A 39 -6.29 12.08 -1.25
CA LYS A 39 -5.04 12.79 -0.94
C LYS A 39 -5.26 14.29 -0.67
N LYS A 40 -6.13 14.95 -1.44
CA LYS A 40 -6.48 16.37 -1.23
C LYS A 40 -7.16 16.60 0.12
N LEU A 41 -7.92 15.62 0.61
CA LEU A 41 -8.56 15.64 1.93
C LEU A 41 -7.65 15.17 3.08
N GLY A 42 -6.37 14.85 2.81
CA GLY A 42 -5.46 14.38 3.85
C GLY A 42 -5.77 12.99 4.42
N LEU A 43 -6.64 12.21 3.77
CA LEU A 43 -7.03 10.86 4.19
C LEU A 43 -5.94 9.85 3.84
N LEU A 44 -4.79 9.94 4.51
CA LEU A 44 -3.63 9.08 4.28
C LEU A 44 -3.85 7.71 4.93
N ARG A 45 -3.56 6.64 4.17
CA ARG A 45 -3.51 5.28 4.73
C ARG A 45 -2.22 5.13 5.52
N SER A 46 -2.30 4.46 6.67
CA SER A 46 -1.13 4.01 7.40
C SER A 46 -0.27 3.12 6.51
N ARG A 47 1.06 3.25 6.63
CA ARG A 47 1.97 2.27 6.02
C ARG A 47 1.84 0.96 6.79
N LEU A 48 1.89 -0.16 6.08
CA LEU A 48 1.92 -1.50 6.70
C LEU A 48 3.19 -1.71 7.52
N PHE A 49 4.30 -1.14 7.05
CA PHE A 49 5.60 -1.22 7.71
C PHE A 49 6.45 0.03 7.43
N THR A 50 7.43 0.25 8.29
CA THR A 50 8.45 1.29 8.15
C THR A 50 9.63 0.81 7.30
N ASP A 51 10.42 1.76 6.77
CA ASP A 51 11.62 1.39 6.03
C ASP A 51 12.64 0.67 6.92
N GLN A 52 12.73 1.02 8.22
CA GLN A 52 13.62 0.35 9.18
C GLN A 52 13.23 -1.12 9.39
N GLN A 53 11.95 -1.42 9.61
CA GLN A 53 11.49 -2.82 9.74
C GLN A 53 11.84 -3.67 8.50
N LEU A 54 11.80 -3.07 7.31
CA LEU A 54 12.20 -3.76 6.09
C LEU A 54 13.71 -3.97 6.00
N ILE A 55 14.50 -3.00 6.46
CA ILE A 55 15.97 -3.09 6.52
C ILE A 55 16.38 -4.17 7.52
N ASP A 56 15.82 -4.18 8.73
CA ASP A 56 16.16 -5.15 9.78
C ASP A 56 15.95 -6.59 9.28
N LEU A 57 14.78 -6.88 8.70
CA LEU A 57 14.51 -8.21 8.12
C LEU A 57 15.38 -8.52 6.90
N HIS A 58 15.86 -7.50 6.19
CA HIS A 58 16.80 -7.69 5.08
C HIS A 58 18.19 -8.07 5.58
N GLU A 59 18.65 -7.44 6.66
CA GLU A 59 19.92 -7.75 7.31
C GLU A 59 19.90 -9.14 7.97
N GLU A 60 18.74 -9.58 8.46
CA GLU A 60 18.50 -10.97 8.89
C GLU A 60 18.61 -12.02 7.75
N GLY A 61 18.72 -11.58 6.49
CA GLY A 61 18.90 -12.49 5.36
C GLY A 61 17.60 -13.05 4.77
N LEU A 62 16.43 -12.46 5.10
CA LEU A 62 15.14 -12.98 4.63
C LEU A 62 14.90 -12.63 3.15
N THR A 63 14.19 -13.51 2.46
CA THR A 63 13.66 -13.30 1.11
C THR A 63 12.51 -12.28 1.10
N ASP A 64 12.09 -11.79 -0.07
CA ASP A 64 10.97 -10.83 -0.14
C ASP A 64 9.64 -11.47 0.29
N TRP A 65 9.48 -12.78 0.08
CA TRP A 65 8.32 -13.56 0.56
C TRP A 65 8.28 -13.66 2.09
N GLU A 66 9.39 -14.06 2.74
CA GLU A 66 9.45 -14.16 4.21
C GLU A 66 9.22 -12.80 4.88
N LYS A 67 9.78 -11.72 4.29
CA LYS A 67 9.52 -10.35 4.74
C LYS A 67 8.04 -9.99 4.62
N ALA A 68 7.39 -10.37 3.52
CA ALA A 68 5.98 -10.08 3.30
C ALA A 68 5.09 -10.74 4.36
N GLU A 69 5.38 -12.01 4.69
CA GLU A 69 4.70 -12.73 5.77
C GLU A 69 4.90 -12.04 7.13
N ARG A 70 6.15 -11.72 7.49
CA ARG A 70 6.50 -11.04 8.75
C ARG A 70 5.88 -9.65 8.89
N LEU A 71 5.78 -8.90 7.79
CA LEU A 71 5.30 -7.51 7.78
C LEU A 71 3.78 -7.39 7.56
N GLY A 72 3.07 -8.51 7.38
CA GLY A 72 1.64 -8.49 7.04
C GLY A 72 1.35 -7.74 5.74
N ALA A 73 2.23 -7.86 4.75
CA ALA A 73 2.17 -7.14 3.49
C ALA A 73 2.21 -8.10 2.29
N SER A 74 1.97 -7.58 1.08
CA SER A 74 2.19 -8.36 -0.13
C SER A 74 3.66 -8.37 -0.53
N GLU A 75 4.11 -9.44 -1.19
CA GLU A 75 5.47 -9.55 -1.73
C GLU A 75 5.78 -8.39 -2.69
N GLY A 76 4.81 -7.97 -3.51
CA GLY A 76 4.96 -6.82 -4.40
C GLY A 76 5.20 -5.50 -3.66
N ALA A 77 4.57 -5.29 -2.49
CA ALA A 77 4.83 -4.11 -1.67
C ALA A 77 6.26 -4.13 -1.12
N VAL A 78 6.70 -5.27 -0.60
CA VAL A 78 8.09 -5.48 -0.13
C VAL A 78 9.09 -5.26 -1.25
N PHE A 79 8.88 -5.88 -2.42
CA PHE A 79 9.75 -5.72 -3.60
C PHE A 79 9.92 -4.25 -3.99
N TYR A 80 8.80 -3.51 -4.07
CA TYR A 80 8.83 -2.10 -4.46
C TYR A 80 9.58 -1.24 -3.44
N HIS A 81 9.32 -1.45 -2.14
CA HIS A 81 10.02 -0.74 -1.08
C HIS A 81 11.50 -1.10 -1.03
N ARG A 82 11.87 -2.37 -1.16
CA ARG A 82 13.26 -2.84 -1.22
C ARG A 82 14.02 -2.17 -2.36
N LYS A 83 13.42 -2.14 -3.56
CA LYS A 83 14.00 -1.49 -4.74
C LYS A 83 14.16 0.02 -4.54
N ARG A 84 13.18 0.69 -3.93
CA ARG A 84 13.26 2.11 -3.57
C ARG A 84 14.40 2.41 -2.60
N LEU A 85 14.67 1.49 -1.67
CA LEU A 85 15.77 1.60 -0.70
C LEU A 85 17.14 1.15 -1.26
N GLY A 86 17.21 0.70 -2.52
CA GLY A 86 18.47 0.26 -3.13
C GLY A 86 19.00 -1.10 -2.67
N LEU A 87 18.20 -1.85 -1.89
CA LEU A 87 18.59 -3.15 -1.34
C LEU A 87 18.56 -4.24 -2.43
N LYS A 88 19.63 -5.02 -2.54
CA LYS A 88 19.73 -6.12 -3.51
C LYS A 88 18.79 -7.26 -3.13
N PRO A 89 18.26 -8.05 -4.08
CA PRO A 89 17.43 -9.19 -3.72
C PRO A 89 18.27 -10.27 -3.02
N ILE A 90 17.77 -10.79 -1.91
CA ILE A 90 18.31 -12.00 -1.30
C ILE A 90 17.68 -13.18 -2.03
N ARG A 91 18.53 -13.95 -2.71
CA ARG A 91 18.10 -15.16 -3.41
C ARG A 91 18.25 -16.33 -2.45
N THR A 92 17.18 -17.09 -2.27
CA THR A 92 17.28 -18.42 -1.67
C THR A 92 18.19 -19.28 -2.56
N ARG A 93 19.13 -20.01 -1.94
CA ARG A 93 19.67 -21.22 -2.57
C ARG A 93 18.52 -22.22 -2.55
N LYS A 94 17.94 -22.54 -3.71
CA LYS A 94 17.09 -23.74 -3.84
C LYS A 94 17.87 -24.90 -3.20
N ARG A 95 17.35 -25.40 -2.08
CA ARG A 95 17.72 -26.74 -1.60
C ARG A 95 17.19 -27.76 -2.59
#